data_AF-A0A1M5E2F3-F1
#
_entry.id   AF-A0A1M5E2F3-F1
#
_cell.length_a   1.000
_cell.length_b   1.000
_cell.length_c   1.000
_cell.angle_alpha   90.00
_cell.angle_beta   90.00
_cell.angle_gamma   90.00
#
_symmetry.space_group_name_H-M   'P 1'
#
loop_
_entity.id
_entity.type
_entity.pdbx_description
1 polymer ?
#
loop_
_entity_poly.entity_id
_entity_poly.type
_entity_poly.pdbx_seq_one_letter_code
_entity_poly.pdbx_strand_id
1 'polypeptide(L)' 'MSFKIIWSDFEECQLDKIYEYYIENVSIKVARNNLHSILNSPYKLIKKVEIFQIKYFLLDIEV' A
#
# COMPACT_ATOMS: atom_id res chain seq x y z
N MET A 1 -10.62 -10.79 17.32
CA MET A 1 -9.37 -11.06 16.58
C MET A 1 -8.51 -9.81 16.59
N SER A 2 -7.23 -9.89 16.92
CA SER A 2 -6.29 -8.77 16.75
C SER A 2 -5.42 -9.06 15.54
N PHE A 3 -5.46 -8.20 14.53
CA PHE A 3 -4.62 -8.30 13.34
C PHE A 3 -3.49 -7.27 13.43
N LYS A 4 -2.27 -7.67 13.07
CA LYS A 4 -1.11 -6.77 12.98
C LYS A 4 -0.76 -6.57 11.51
N ILE A 5 -0.51 -5.32 11.14
CA ILE A 5 0.01 -4.96 9.82
C ILE A 5 1.53 -5.09 9.87
N ILE A 6 2.09 -5.76 8.87
CA ILE A 6 3.52 -5.93 8.69
C ILE A 6 3.83 -5.47 7.27
N TRP A 7 4.84 -4.61 7.14
CA TRP A 7 5.43 -4.19 5.88
C TRP A 7 6.79 -4.86 5.78
N SER A 8 7.18 -5.36 4.62
CA SER A 8 8.55 -5.80 4.36
C SER A 8 9.38 -4.66 3.77
N ASP A 9 10.68 -4.85 3.75
CA ASP A 9 11.65 -3.93 3.14
C ASP A 9 11.30 -3.59 1.68
N PHE A 10 10.69 -4.55 0.96
CA PHE A 10 10.25 -4.30 -0.40
C PHE A 10 9.12 -3.27 -0.45
N GLU A 11 8.07 -3.42 0.36
CA GLU A 11 6.98 -2.46 0.35
C GLU A 11 7.42 -1.10 0.87
N GLU A 12 8.28 -1.03 1.88
CA GLU A 12 8.86 0.23 2.35
C GLU A 12 9.59 0.96 1.20
N CYS A 13 10.42 0.24 0.44
CA CYS A 13 11.10 0.80 -0.73
C CYS A 13 10.12 1.28 -1.82
N GLN A 14 8.98 0.60 -2.01
CA GLN A 14 7.95 1.06 -2.95
C GLN A 14 7.24 2.33 -2.46
N LEU A 15 6.96 2.43 -1.16
CA LEU A 15 6.34 3.63 -0.57
C LEU A 15 7.24 4.86 -0.72
N ASP A 16 8.55 4.69 -0.56
CA ASP A 16 9.53 5.76 -0.80
C ASP A 16 9.50 6.24 -2.25
N LYS A 17 9.55 5.31 -3.22
CA LYS A 17 9.47 5.66 -4.65
C LYS A 17 8.18 6.40 -5.00
N ILE A 18 7.05 5.98 -4.44
CA ILE A 18 5.76 6.66 -4.64
C ILE A 18 5.84 8.09 -4.09
N TYR A 19 6.39 8.26 -2.89
CA TYR A 19 6.52 9.56 -2.25
C TYR A 19 7.44 10.51 -3.04
N GLU A 20 8.62 10.01 -3.45
CA GLU A 20 9.58 10.74 -4.29
C GLU A 20 8.96 11.19 -5.60
N TYR A 21 8.28 10.30 -6.32
CA TYR A 21 7.59 10.63 -7.56
C TYR A 21 6.61 11.78 -7.39
N TYR A 22 5.78 11.77 -6.34
CA TYR A 22 4.81 12.84 -6.12
C TYR A 22 5.43 14.14 -5.63
N ILE A 23 6.58 14.09 -4.94
CA ILE A 23 7.35 15.29 -4.61
C ILE A 23 7.88 15.93 -5.88
N GLU A 24 8.49 15.15 -6.77
CA GLU A 24 9.14 15.64 -7.98
C GLU A 24 8.13 16.16 -9.01
N ASN A 25 6.99 15.49 -9.15
CA ASN A 25 6.06 15.75 -10.25
C ASN A 25 4.82 16.57 -9.86
N VAL A 26 4.50 16.71 -8.56
CA VAL A 26 3.23 17.32 -8.13
C VAL A 26 3.40 18.32 -6.98
N SER A 27 3.50 17.82 -5.74
CA SER A 27 3.73 18.63 -4.54
C SER A 27 3.86 17.73 -3.32
N ILE A 28 4.57 18.23 -2.31
CA ILE A 28 4.68 17.55 -1.01
C ILE A 28 3.31 17.29 -0.34
N LYS A 29 2.33 18.17 -0.55
CA LYS A 29 0.97 18.00 0.00
C LYS A 29 0.29 16.79 -0.60
N VAL A 30 0.38 16.63 -1.93
CA VAL A 30 -0.20 15.48 -2.64
C VAL A 30 0.55 14.20 -2.28
N ALA A 31 1.89 14.24 -2.22
CA ALA A 31 2.72 13.11 -1.81
C ALA A 31 2.32 12.58 -0.42
N ARG A 32 2.21 13.48 0.57
CA ARG A 32 1.79 13.12 1.94
C ARG A 32 0.37 12.55 1.99
N ASN A 33 -0.58 13.17 1.29
CA ASN A 33 -1.97 12.71 1.28
C ASN A 33 -2.10 11.30 0.66
N ASN A 34 -1.41 11.05 -0.46
CA ASN A 34 -1.41 9.74 -1.10
C ASN A 34 -0.75 8.69 -0.23
N LEU A 35 0.45 8.98 0.31
CA LEU A 35 1.16 8.06 1.19
C LEU A 35 0.31 7.70 2.42
N HIS A 36 -0.33 8.70 3.04
CA HIS A 36 -1.22 8.48 4.17
C HIS A 36 -2.44 7.61 3.82
N SER A 37 -3.01 7.80 2.62
CA SER A 37 -4.12 6.96 2.14
C SER A 37 -3.70 5.49 1.98
N ILE A 38 -2.51 5.24 1.44
CA ILE A 38 -1.96 3.89 1.27
C ILE A 38 -1.71 3.24 2.62
N LEU A 39 -1.02 3.93 3.54
CA LEU A 39 -0.74 3.44 4.90
C LEU A 39 -2.02 3.12 5.69
N ASN A 40 -3.10 3.88 5.45
CA ASN A 40 -4.40 3.66 6.11
C ASN A 40 -5.26 2.57 5.45
N SER A 41 -4.96 2.17 4.21
CA SER A 41 -5.71 1.13 3.49
C SER A 41 -5.81 -0.18 4.28
N PRO A 42 -4.71 -0.78 4.78
CA PRO A 42 -4.78 -2.04 5.51
C PRO A 42 -5.56 -1.95 6.83
N TYR A 43 -5.57 -0.80 7.51
CA TYR A 43 -6.41 -0.61 8.69
C TYR A 43 -7.91 -0.65 8.39
N LYS A 44 -8.32 -0.27 7.16
CA LYS A 44 -9.70 -0.45 6.70
C LYS A 44 -10.04 -1.93 6.49
N LEU A 45 -9.05 -2.75 6.10
CA LEU A 45 -9.20 -4.20 5.94
C LEU A 45 -9.41 -4.90 7.27
N ILE A 46 -8.68 -4.51 8.32
CA ILE A 46 -8.87 -5.04 9.68
C ILE A 46 -10.33 -4.85 10.14
N LYS A 47 -10.95 -3.72 9.78
CA LYS A 47 -12.35 -3.41 10.15
C LYS A 47 -13.37 -4.14 9.29
N LYS A 48 -13.01 -4.59 8.09
CA LYS A 48 -13.92 -5.21 7.11
C LYS A 48 -13.21 -6.34 6.34
N VAL A 49 -12.78 -7.37 7.08
CA VAL A 49 -12.06 -8.53 6.53
C VAL A 49 -12.85 -9.21 5.41
N GLU A 50 -14.19 -9.18 5.49
CA GLU A 50 -15.12 -9.77 4.50
C GLU A 50 -15.11 -9.07 3.13
N ILE A 51 -14.58 -7.85 3.00
CA ILE A 51 -14.59 -7.10 1.74
C ILE A 51 -13.40 -7.47 0.84
N PHE A 52 -12.35 -8.06 1.38
CA PHE A 52 -11.15 -8.30 0.60
C PHE A 52 -11.32 -9.53 -0.29
N GLN A 53 -11.36 -9.30 -1.60
CA GLN A 53 -11.25 -10.38 -2.58
C GLN A 53 -9.85 -10.98 -2.48
N ILE A 54 -9.76 -12.24 -2.06
CA ILE A 54 -8.52 -13.01 -2.14
C ILE A 54 -8.24 -13.20 -3.63
N LYS A 55 -7.40 -12.33 -4.18
CA LYS A 55 -6.83 -12.52 -5.50
C LYS A 55 -5.63 -13.44 -5.30
N TYR A 56 -5.74 -14.69 -5.73
CA TYR A 56 -4.56 -15.53 -5.91
C TYR A 56 -3.62 -14.73 -6.80
N PHE A 57 -2.43 -14.46 -6.27
CA PHE A 57 -1.39 -13.69 -6.91
C PHE A 57 -1.24 -14.19 -8.36
N LEU A 58 -1.09 -13.25 -9.30
CA LEU A 58 -0.82 -13.52 -10.71
C LEU A 58 0.46 -14.39 -10.80
N LEU A 59 0.27 -15.71 -10.76
CA LEU A 59 1.31 -16.72 -11.03
C LEU A 59 1.51 -16.90 -12.54
N ASP A 60 0.88 -16.07 -13.36
CA ASP A 60 1.03 -16.05 -14.81
C ASP A 60 2.24 -15.18 -15.24
N ILE A 61 3.39 -15.37 -14.59
CA ILE A 61 4.65 -15.13 -15.30
C ILE A 61 5.00 -16.49 -15.90
N GLU A 62 4.59 -16.65 -17.15
CA GLU A 62 4.94 -17.76 -18.03
C GLU A 62 6.43 -18.14 -17.90
N VAL A 63 6.70 -19.42 -17.62
CA VAL A 63 7.97 -20.10 -17.91
C VAL A 63 7.66 -21.44 -18.55
#